data_AF-A0A523UQQ9-F1
#
_entry.id   AF-A0A523UQQ9-F1
#
_cell.length_a   1.000
_cell.length_b   1.000
_cell.length_c   1.000
_cell.angle_alpha   90.00
_cell.angle_beta   90.00
_cell.angle_gamma   90.00
#
_symmetry.space_group_name_H-M   'P 1'
#
loop_
_entity.id
_entity.type
_entity.pdbx_description
1 polymer ?
#
loop_
_entity_poly.entity_id
_entity_poly.type
_entity_poly.pdbx_seq_one_letter_code
_entity_poly.pdbx_strand_id
1 'polypeptide(L)'
;MIINPLLVMAILAGFYMAVNIGANDVANSMGTSVGSGALTLRKAVIVAGVGNFVGAVLLGVYVTDTIRKGIIDPAAFAPNPNLLIYGMMAVLLGAGAWVSIATYLKLPVSTTHSIVGALIGFGLLGAGIQGIHWKVIGTIILSWFISPIAGAGISYLLFTIIKRKILDTPSPLAAAKRVGPFFVGLVLFVIGFA
;
A
#
# COMPACT_ATOMS: atom_id res chain seq x y z
N MET A 1 -2.75 35.06 7.91
CA MET A 1 -2.66 33.88 7.03
C MET A 1 -3.87 33.00 7.32
N ILE A 2 -4.97 33.20 6.59
CA ILE A 2 -6.21 32.44 6.84
C ILE A 2 -6.07 31.10 6.14
N ILE A 3 -5.99 30.01 6.90
CA ILE A 3 -5.93 28.67 6.34
C ILE A 3 -7.25 28.40 5.60
N ASN A 4 -7.18 28.05 4.32
CA ASN A 4 -8.36 27.76 3.53
C ASN A 4 -9.11 26.56 4.16
N PRO A 5 -10.38 26.70 4.58
CA PRO A 5 -11.12 25.63 5.24
C PRO A 5 -11.20 24.35 4.39
N LEU A 6 -11.21 24.50 3.06
CA LEU A 6 -11.21 23.38 2.13
C LEU A 6 -9.91 22.56 2.20
N LEU A 7 -8.77 23.24 2.36
CA LEU A 7 -7.48 22.58 2.53
C LEU A 7 -7.42 21.80 3.85
N VAL A 8 -7.96 22.37 4.93
CA VAL A 8 -8.04 21.68 6.23
C VAL A 8 -8.87 20.40 6.11
N MET A 9 -10.05 20.48 5.48
CA MET A 9 -10.91 19.31 5.27
C MET A 9 -10.23 18.24 4.42
N ALA A 10 -9.52 18.62 3.35
CA ALA A 10 -8.78 17.67 2.52
C ALA A 10 -7.65 16.97 3.30
N ILE A 11 -6.92 17.71 4.13
CA ILE A 11 -5.88 17.13 5.00
C ILE A 11 -6.50 16.15 6.00
N LEU A 12 -7.62 16.51 6.62
CA LEU A 12 -8.32 15.63 7.56
C LEU A 12 -8.83 14.35 6.87
N ALA A 13 -9.38 14.45 5.66
CA ALA A 13 -9.81 13.30 4.87
C ALA A 13 -8.62 12.39 4.49
N GLY A 14 -7.49 12.99 4.09
CA GLY A 14 -6.26 12.25 3.80
C GLY A 14 -5.70 11.55 5.04
N PHE A 15 -5.68 12.25 6.17
CA PHE A 15 -5.27 11.68 7.46
C PHE A 15 -6.17 10.51 7.87
N TYR A 16 -7.49 10.66 7.73
CA TYR A 16 -8.45 9.60 7.99
C TYR A 16 -8.17 8.36 7.13
N MET A 17 -7.97 8.53 5.82
CA MET A 17 -7.60 7.40 4.94
C MET A 17 -6.26 6.77 5.38
N ALA A 18 -5.25 7.58 5.70
CA ALA A 18 -3.93 7.09 6.11
C ALA A 18 -3.99 6.25 7.41
N VAL A 19 -4.78 6.68 8.39
CA VAL A 19 -5.02 5.90 9.63
C VAL A 19 -5.66 4.56 9.31
N ASN A 20 -6.65 4.54 8.41
CA ASN A 20 -7.33 3.31 7.99
C ASN A 20 -6.42 2.35 7.24
N ILE A 21 -5.55 2.87 6.35
CA ILE A 21 -4.51 2.06 5.70
C ILE A 21 -3.60 1.43 6.74
N GLY A 22 -3.09 2.22 7.68
CA GLY A 22 -2.22 1.71 8.75
C GLY A 22 -2.89 0.64 9.61
N ALA A 23 -4.16 0.83 9.98
CA ALA A 23 -4.91 -0.10 10.79
C ALA A 23 -5.19 -1.44 10.09
N ASN A 24 -5.54 -1.39 8.79
CA ASN A 24 -5.80 -2.60 7.99
C ASN A 24 -4.51 -3.34 7.62
N ASP A 25 -3.47 -2.61 7.21
CA ASP A 25 -2.30 -3.21 6.53
C ASP A 25 -1.15 -3.57 7.48
N VAL A 26 -1.17 -3.16 8.75
CA VAL A 26 -0.13 -3.54 9.73
C VAL A 26 -0.01 -5.06 9.89
N ALA A 27 -1.12 -5.79 9.76
CA ALA A 27 -1.14 -7.24 9.83
C ALA A 27 -0.32 -7.89 8.69
N ASN A 28 -0.26 -7.26 7.53
CA ASN A 28 0.43 -7.80 6.34
C ASN A 28 1.95 -7.85 6.53
N SER A 29 2.54 -6.85 7.20
CA SER A 29 3.98 -6.77 7.43
C SER A 29 4.43 -7.41 8.75
N MET A 30 3.61 -7.32 9.80
CA MET A 30 4.00 -7.73 11.15
C MET A 30 3.33 -9.03 11.62
N GLY A 31 2.37 -9.58 10.87
CA GLY A 31 1.63 -10.79 11.27
C GLY A 31 2.54 -11.99 11.51
N THR A 32 3.58 -12.17 10.70
CA THR A 32 4.55 -13.27 10.85
C THR A 32 5.46 -13.07 12.07
N SER A 33 5.93 -11.85 12.33
CA SER A 33 6.80 -11.54 13.48
C SER A 33 6.06 -11.65 14.82
N VAL A 34 4.80 -11.23 14.87
CA VAL A 34 3.96 -11.40 16.06
C VAL A 34 3.51 -12.86 16.21
N GLY A 35 3.07 -13.50 15.13
CA GLY A 35 2.58 -14.88 15.14
C GLY A 35 3.65 -15.91 15.50
N SER A 36 4.92 -15.66 15.15
CA SER A 36 6.06 -16.50 15.54
C SER A 36 6.56 -16.25 16.97
N GLY A 37 6.03 -15.24 17.67
CA GLY A 37 6.50 -14.83 19.00
C GLY A 37 7.82 -14.04 18.99
N ALA A 38 8.36 -13.70 17.83
CA ALA A 38 9.59 -12.91 17.73
C ALA A 38 9.41 -11.47 18.26
N LEU A 39 8.23 -10.89 18.07
CA LEU A 39 7.88 -9.55 18.58
C LEU A 39 6.54 -9.56 19.30
N THR A 40 6.44 -8.80 20.40
CA THR A 40 5.16 -8.47 21.02
C THR A 40 4.37 -7.49 20.13
N LEU A 41 3.03 -7.51 20.21
CA LEU A 41 2.16 -6.61 19.43
C LEU A 41 2.56 -5.13 19.53
N ARG A 42 2.88 -4.63 20.74
CA ARG A 42 3.30 -3.23 20.94
C ARG A 42 4.56 -2.87 20.14
N LYS A 43 5.58 -3.73 20.21
CA LYS A 43 6.83 -3.53 19.46
C LYS A 43 6.60 -3.59 17.95
N ALA A 44 5.78 -4.54 17.50
CA ALA A 44 5.42 -4.67 16.08
C ALA A 44 4.76 -3.41 15.52
N VAL A 45 3.81 -2.81 16.25
CA VAL A 45 3.15 -1.55 15.86
C VAL A 45 4.16 -0.40 15.74
N ILE A 46 5.10 -0.28 16.68
CA ILE A 46 6.14 0.77 16.64
C ILE A 46 7.04 0.59 15.40
N VAL A 47 7.52 -0.64 15.16
CA VAL A 47 8.38 -0.94 14.01
C VAL A 47 7.64 -0.69 12.70
N ALA A 48 6.38 -1.12 12.59
CA ALA A 48 5.56 -0.87 11.41
C ALA A 48 5.31 0.62 11.19
N GLY A 49 5.03 1.39 12.26
CA GLY A 49 4.82 2.83 12.16
C GLY A 49 6.04 3.56 11.62
N VAL A 50 7.24 3.27 12.17
CA VAL A 50 8.49 3.85 11.68
C VAL A 50 8.80 3.41 10.26
N GLY A 51 8.71 2.10 9.98
CA GLY A 51 9.00 1.55 8.66
C GLY A 51 8.08 2.09 7.56
N ASN A 52 6.76 2.16 7.84
CA ASN A 52 5.78 2.72 6.90
C ASN A 52 6.00 4.21 6.68
N PHE A 53 6.33 4.98 7.74
CA PHE A 53 6.63 6.41 7.59
C PHE A 53 7.86 6.64 6.71
N VAL A 54 8.96 5.93 6.99
CA VAL A 54 10.20 6.03 6.20
C VAL A 54 9.94 5.61 4.75
N GLY A 55 9.25 4.49 4.52
CA GLY A 55 8.90 4.02 3.19
C GLY A 55 8.01 5.00 2.42
N ALA A 56 7.01 5.59 3.09
CA ALA A 56 6.11 6.58 2.47
C ALA A 56 6.87 7.85 2.04
N VAL A 57 7.82 8.32 2.87
CA VAL A 57 8.63 9.50 2.56
C VAL A 57 9.65 9.24 1.45
N LEU A 58 10.32 8.07 1.46
CA LEU A 58 11.40 7.77 0.51
C LEU A 58 10.88 7.24 -0.84
N LEU A 59 9.85 6.39 -0.83
CA LEU A 59 9.42 5.62 -2.01
C LEU A 59 7.98 5.92 -2.45
N GLY A 60 7.21 6.67 -1.66
CA GLY A 60 5.77 6.86 -1.88
C GLY A 60 5.40 7.71 -3.11
N VAL A 61 6.35 8.43 -3.70
CA VAL A 61 6.08 9.38 -4.80
C VAL A 61 5.56 8.69 -6.07
N TYR A 62 6.15 7.54 -6.44
CA TYR A 62 5.83 6.85 -7.70
C TYR A 62 4.38 6.34 -7.74
N VAL A 63 3.90 5.80 -6.62
CA VAL A 63 2.52 5.32 -6.49
C VAL A 63 1.54 6.50 -6.44
N THR A 64 1.90 7.54 -5.69
CA THR A 64 1.06 8.74 -5.55
C THR A 64 0.84 9.43 -6.88
N ASP A 65 1.86 9.52 -7.73
CA ASP A 65 1.74 10.11 -9.08
C ASP A 65 0.81 9.29 -9.99
N THR A 66 0.91 7.96 -9.90
CA THR A 66 0.04 7.05 -10.66
C THR A 66 -1.42 7.19 -10.23
N ILE A 67 -1.70 7.30 -8.93
CA ILE A 67 -3.08 7.46 -8.43
C ILE A 67 -3.63 8.86 -8.78
N ARG A 68 -2.82 9.91 -8.63
CA ARG A 68 -3.25 11.30 -8.85
C ARG A 68 -3.53 11.63 -10.31
N LYS A 69 -2.69 11.16 -11.24
CA LYS A 69 -2.73 11.55 -12.67
C LYS A 69 -3.02 10.39 -13.61
N GLY A 70 -2.83 9.16 -13.15
CA GLY A 70 -2.92 7.98 -14.00
C GLY A 70 -4.35 7.48 -14.20
N ILE A 71 -5.29 7.79 -13.31
CA ILE A 71 -6.65 7.22 -13.35
C ILE A 71 -7.67 8.18 -13.97
N ILE A 72 -7.63 9.44 -13.56
CA ILE A 72 -8.55 10.50 -14.00
C ILE A 72 -7.72 11.63 -14.61
N ASP A 73 -8.16 12.16 -15.76
CA ASP A 73 -7.53 13.33 -16.37
C ASP A 73 -7.91 14.61 -15.59
N PRO A 74 -6.96 15.30 -14.93
CA PRO A 74 -7.25 16.56 -14.24
C PRO A 74 -7.72 17.67 -15.18
N ALA A 75 -7.35 17.63 -16.47
CA ALA A 75 -7.73 18.63 -17.45
C ALA A 75 -9.25 18.60 -17.74
N ALA A 76 -9.89 17.43 -17.59
CA ALA A 76 -11.34 17.31 -17.70
C ALA A 76 -12.10 18.15 -16.66
N PHE A 77 -11.43 18.54 -15.57
CA PHE A 77 -11.99 19.36 -14.49
C PHE A 77 -11.51 20.82 -14.53
N ALA A 78 -10.75 21.24 -15.55
CA ALA A 78 -10.30 22.63 -15.70
C ALA A 78 -11.45 23.67 -15.66
N PRO A 79 -12.66 23.39 -16.21
CA PRO A 79 -13.78 24.33 -16.10
C PRO A 79 -14.34 24.49 -14.67
N ASN A 80 -14.14 23.49 -13.80
CA ASN A 80 -14.60 23.54 -12.41
C ASN A 80 -13.58 22.85 -11.48
N PRO A 81 -12.49 23.54 -11.10
CA PRO A 81 -11.45 22.96 -10.24
C PRO A 81 -11.96 22.56 -8.84
N ASN A 82 -13.03 23.19 -8.36
CA ASN A 82 -13.63 22.84 -7.07
C ASN A 82 -14.27 21.45 -7.11
N LEU A 83 -14.84 21.03 -8.25
CA LEU A 83 -15.39 19.68 -8.43
C LEU A 83 -14.31 18.61 -8.23
N LEU A 84 -13.09 18.86 -8.73
CA LEU A 84 -11.96 17.96 -8.53
C LEU A 84 -11.59 17.84 -7.04
N ILE A 85 -11.58 18.95 -6.31
CA ILE A 85 -11.24 18.96 -4.87
C ILE A 85 -12.31 18.21 -4.07
N TYR A 86 -13.59 18.51 -4.29
CA TYR A 86 -14.70 17.81 -3.63
C TYR A 86 -14.72 16.32 -3.97
N GLY A 87 -14.47 15.98 -5.23
CA GLY A 87 -14.37 14.60 -5.70
C GLY A 87 -13.25 13.82 -5.03
N MET A 88 -12.06 14.40 -4.96
CA MET A 88 -10.91 13.75 -4.30
C MET A 88 -11.12 13.58 -2.80
N MET A 89 -11.80 14.53 -2.14
CA MET A 89 -12.22 14.34 -0.74
C MET A 89 -13.25 13.22 -0.61
N ALA A 90 -14.25 13.15 -1.49
CA ALA A 90 -15.23 12.08 -1.49
C ALA A 90 -14.59 10.70 -1.73
N VAL A 91 -13.58 10.63 -2.60
CA VAL A 91 -12.76 9.45 -2.84
C VAL A 91 -12.05 8.98 -1.57
N LEU A 92 -11.35 9.91 -0.88
CA LEU A 92 -10.64 9.60 0.36
C LEU A 92 -11.59 9.15 1.48
N LEU A 93 -12.73 9.85 1.64
CA LEU A 93 -13.72 9.53 2.66
C LEU A 93 -14.45 8.22 2.36
N GLY A 94 -14.83 7.99 1.10
CA GLY A 94 -15.54 6.78 0.68
C GLY A 94 -14.66 5.53 0.78
N ALA A 95 -13.44 5.59 0.25
CA ALA A 95 -12.47 4.51 0.40
C ALA A 95 -12.10 4.29 1.88
N GLY A 96 -11.87 5.38 2.62
CA GLY A 96 -11.56 5.34 4.05
C GLY A 96 -12.67 4.68 4.85
N ALA A 97 -13.93 5.08 4.65
CA ALA A 97 -15.08 4.51 5.33
C ALA A 97 -15.24 3.00 5.06
N TRP A 98 -15.06 2.57 3.81
CA TRP A 98 -15.08 1.14 3.49
C TRP A 98 -13.97 0.37 4.21
N VAL A 99 -12.73 0.88 4.18
CA VAL A 99 -11.60 0.26 4.89
C VAL A 99 -11.83 0.25 6.40
N SER A 100 -12.38 1.32 6.98
CA SER A 100 -12.74 1.37 8.41
C SER A 100 -13.73 0.28 8.79
N ILE A 101 -14.80 0.12 8.00
CA ILE A 101 -15.84 -0.88 8.24
C ILE A 101 -15.23 -2.29 8.14
N ALA A 102 -14.46 -2.56 7.08
CA ALA A 102 -13.80 -3.84 6.90
C ALA A 102 -12.83 -4.16 8.06
N THR A 103 -12.03 -3.16 8.48
CA THR A 103 -11.10 -3.29 9.61
C THR A 103 -11.83 -3.56 10.92
N TYR A 104 -12.94 -2.87 11.18
CA TYR A 104 -13.79 -3.13 12.35
C TYR A 104 -14.36 -4.56 12.34
N LEU A 105 -14.75 -5.04 11.17
CA LEU A 105 -15.19 -6.42 10.94
C LEU A 105 -14.03 -7.44 10.89
N LYS A 106 -12.78 -7.01 11.07
CA LYS A 106 -11.55 -7.84 11.02
C LYS A 106 -11.33 -8.52 9.67
N LEU A 107 -11.83 -7.93 8.60
CA LEU A 107 -11.67 -8.41 7.23
C LEU A 107 -10.43 -7.77 6.61
N PRO A 108 -9.40 -8.55 6.21
CA PRO A 108 -8.28 -7.99 5.48
C PRO A 108 -8.72 -7.64 4.05
N VAL A 109 -8.82 -6.34 3.76
CA VAL A 109 -9.22 -5.84 2.43
C VAL A 109 -8.09 -5.09 1.74
N SER A 110 -8.17 -4.94 0.42
CA SER A 110 -7.21 -4.15 -0.35
C SER A 110 -7.56 -2.66 -0.30
N THR A 111 -6.72 -1.87 0.37
CA THR A 111 -6.81 -0.41 0.41
C THR A 111 -6.62 0.21 -0.98
N THR A 112 -5.74 -0.37 -1.80
CA THR A 112 -5.50 0.03 -3.20
C THR A 112 -6.72 -0.19 -4.09
N HIS A 113 -7.43 -1.33 -3.95
CA HIS A 113 -8.68 -1.55 -4.71
C HIS A 113 -9.76 -0.55 -4.29
N SER A 114 -9.80 -0.24 -2.99
CA SER A 114 -10.77 0.70 -2.42
C SER A 114 -10.61 2.10 -3.00
N ILE A 115 -9.38 2.62 -3.03
CA ILE A 115 -9.11 3.97 -3.57
C ILE A 115 -9.28 4.04 -5.09
N VAL A 116 -8.82 3.01 -5.83
CA VAL A 116 -8.97 2.92 -7.29
C VAL A 116 -10.45 2.82 -7.67
N GLY A 117 -11.23 2.00 -6.97
CA GLY A 117 -12.68 1.87 -7.18
C GLY A 117 -13.42 3.18 -6.91
N ALA A 118 -13.08 3.87 -5.81
CA ALA A 118 -13.64 5.18 -5.50
C ALA A 118 -13.28 6.22 -6.57
N LEU A 119 -12.04 6.23 -7.08
CA LEU A 119 -11.62 7.10 -8.18
C LEU A 119 -12.38 6.81 -9.47
N ILE A 120 -12.59 5.55 -9.83
CA ILE A 120 -13.39 5.18 -11.01
C ILE A 120 -14.82 5.69 -10.84
N GLY A 121 -15.43 5.50 -9.66
CA GLY A 121 -16.77 6.02 -9.37
C GLY A 121 -16.87 7.54 -9.49
N PHE A 122 -15.92 8.27 -8.91
CA PHE A 122 -15.85 9.72 -9.06
C PHE A 122 -15.61 10.15 -10.51
N GLY A 123 -14.68 9.51 -11.22
CA GLY A 123 -14.39 9.80 -12.63
C GLY A 123 -15.61 9.62 -13.52
N LEU A 124 -16.37 8.54 -13.32
CA LEU A 124 -17.58 8.26 -14.10
C LEU A 124 -18.65 9.33 -13.89
N LEU A 125 -18.82 9.80 -12.65
CA LEU A 125 -19.80 10.84 -12.30
C LEU A 125 -19.35 12.25 -12.69
N GLY A 126 -18.06 12.55 -12.54
CA GLY A 126 -17.50 13.89 -12.65
C GLY A 126 -17.01 14.26 -14.06
N ALA A 127 -16.49 13.29 -14.82
CA ALA A 127 -15.93 13.51 -16.15
C ALA A 127 -16.43 12.52 -17.22
N GLY A 128 -17.34 11.61 -16.86
CA GLY A 128 -17.86 10.58 -17.75
C GLY A 128 -16.82 9.52 -18.14
N ILE A 129 -17.23 8.58 -19.00
CA ILE A 129 -16.37 7.46 -19.43
C ILE A 129 -15.09 7.95 -20.13
N GLN A 130 -15.14 9.07 -20.85
CA GLN A 130 -14.00 9.59 -21.61
C GLN A 130 -12.95 10.28 -20.73
N GLY A 131 -13.32 10.76 -19.54
CA GLY A 131 -12.39 11.40 -18.60
C GLY A 131 -11.52 10.41 -17.79
N ILE A 132 -11.62 9.11 -18.09
CA ILE A 132 -10.95 8.03 -17.38
C ILE A 132 -9.90 7.39 -18.29
N HIS A 133 -8.70 7.17 -17.74
CA HIS A 133 -7.60 6.51 -18.44
C HIS A 133 -7.73 4.98 -18.35
N TRP A 134 -8.63 4.40 -19.14
CA TRP A 134 -8.92 2.95 -19.14
C TRP A 134 -7.69 2.06 -19.38
N LYS A 135 -6.74 2.51 -20.20
CA LYS A 135 -5.49 1.77 -20.43
C LYS A 135 -4.69 1.59 -19.14
N VAL A 136 -4.59 2.65 -18.33
CA VAL A 136 -3.87 2.61 -17.04
C VAL A 136 -4.62 1.71 -16.06
N ILE A 137 -5.95 1.80 -16.00
CA ILE A 137 -6.77 0.90 -15.19
C ILE A 137 -6.52 -0.56 -15.59
N GLY A 138 -6.47 -0.87 -16.89
CA GLY A 138 -6.14 -2.21 -17.37
C GLY A 138 -4.78 -2.70 -16.88
N THR A 139 -3.75 -1.83 -16.90
CA THR A 139 -2.43 -2.15 -16.34
C THR A 139 -2.47 -2.38 -14.83
N ILE A 140 -3.22 -1.57 -14.10
CA ILE A 140 -3.42 -1.72 -12.65
C ILE A 140 -4.10 -3.07 -12.36
N ILE A 141 -5.20 -3.39 -13.04
CA ILE A 141 -5.91 -4.67 -12.86
C ILE A 141 -5.00 -5.84 -13.18
N LEU A 142 -4.23 -5.77 -14.26
CA LEU A 142 -3.27 -6.81 -14.62
C LEU A 142 -2.22 -7.02 -13.52
N SER A 143 -1.73 -5.93 -12.91
CA SER A 143 -0.78 -6.01 -11.79
C SER A 143 -1.37 -6.74 -10.58
N TRP A 144 -2.67 -6.63 -10.32
CA TRP A 144 -3.34 -7.30 -9.19
C TRP A 144 -3.31 -8.83 -9.31
N PHE A 145 -3.22 -9.36 -10.53
CA PHE A 145 -3.06 -10.81 -10.76
C PHE A 145 -1.59 -11.22 -10.82
N ILE A 146 -0.75 -10.44 -11.49
CA ILE A 146 0.68 -10.78 -11.66
C ILE A 146 1.42 -10.72 -10.32
N SER A 147 1.17 -9.71 -9.48
CA SER A 147 1.93 -9.50 -8.24
C SER A 147 1.80 -10.65 -7.24
N PRO A 148 0.60 -11.21 -6.94
CA PRO A 148 0.48 -12.40 -6.09
C PRO A 148 1.20 -13.63 -6.65
N ILE A 149 1.12 -13.86 -7.96
CA ILE A 149 1.78 -15.00 -8.62
C ILE A 149 3.30 -14.87 -8.51
N ALA A 150 3.83 -13.68 -8.83
CA ALA A 150 5.25 -13.38 -8.69
C ALA A 150 5.71 -13.52 -7.24
N GLY A 151 4.94 -12.99 -6.29
CA GLY A 151 5.20 -13.13 -4.85
C GLY A 151 5.24 -14.59 -4.39
N ALA A 152 4.30 -15.41 -4.85
CA ALA A 152 4.27 -16.84 -4.56
C ALA A 152 5.51 -17.57 -5.12
N GLY A 153 5.90 -17.26 -6.36
CA GLY A 153 7.10 -17.84 -6.99
C GLY A 153 8.39 -17.47 -6.26
N ILE A 154 8.56 -16.18 -5.91
CA ILE A 154 9.72 -15.69 -5.15
C ILE A 154 9.74 -16.32 -3.75
N SER A 155 8.59 -16.37 -3.07
CA SER A 155 8.47 -17.00 -1.74
C SER A 155 8.86 -18.48 -1.77
N TYR A 156 8.36 -19.24 -2.75
CA TYR A 156 8.72 -20.65 -2.94
C TYR A 156 10.22 -20.84 -3.16
N LEU A 157 10.83 -20.00 -4.01
CA LEU A 157 12.27 -20.05 -4.28
C LEU A 157 13.09 -19.76 -3.03
N LEU A 158 12.78 -18.66 -2.33
CA LEU A 158 13.48 -18.27 -1.10
C LEU A 158 13.34 -19.33 -0.01
N PHE A 159 12.14 -19.86 0.20
CA PHE A 159 11.90 -20.93 1.16
C PHE A 159 12.70 -22.19 0.81
N THR A 160 12.76 -22.56 -0.47
CA THR A 160 13.54 -23.73 -0.92
C THR A 160 15.04 -23.53 -0.66
N ILE A 161 15.57 -22.32 -0.86
CA ILE A 161 16.97 -22.00 -0.56
C ILE A 161 17.21 -22.08 0.95
N ILE A 162 16.36 -21.45 1.76
CA ILE A 162 16.46 -21.50 3.23
C ILE A 162 16.40 -22.94 3.73
N LYS A 163 15.45 -23.73 3.24
CA LYS A 163 15.32 -25.14 3.62
C LYS A 163 16.60 -25.92 3.31
N ARG A 164 17.11 -25.86 2.08
CA ARG A 164 18.29 -26.64 1.67
C ARG A 164 19.60 -26.14 2.30
N LYS A 165 19.76 -24.83 2.48
CA LYS A 165 21.03 -24.23 2.93
C LYS A 165 21.12 -24.01 4.43
N ILE A 166 19.99 -24.01 5.14
CA ILE A 166 19.93 -23.77 6.58
C ILE A 166 19.29 -24.95 7.30
N LEU A 167 18.03 -25.29 6.99
CA LEU A 167 17.27 -26.27 7.77
C LEU A 167 17.77 -27.70 7.60
N ASP A 168 18.05 -28.12 6.37
CA ASP A 168 18.50 -29.47 6.01
C ASP A 168 20.04 -29.63 6.13
N THR A 169 20.65 -28.98 7.12
CA THR A 169 22.10 -29.06 7.37
C THR A 169 22.39 -29.67 8.74
N PRO A 170 23.57 -30.30 8.95
CA PRO A 170 23.90 -30.92 10.24
C PRO A 170 23.94 -29.96 11.43
N SER A 171 24.17 -28.66 11.17
CA SER A 171 24.13 -27.61 12.19
C SER A 171 23.37 -26.38 11.68
N PRO A 172 22.04 -26.36 11.79
CA PRO A 172 21.20 -25.30 11.24
C PRO A 172 21.52 -23.91 11.81
N LEU A 173 21.89 -23.82 13.08
CA LEU A 173 22.24 -22.55 13.71
C LEU A 173 23.53 -21.95 13.12
N ALA A 174 24.55 -22.77 12.88
CA ALA A 174 25.79 -22.32 12.26
C ALA A 174 25.55 -21.90 10.80
N ALA A 175 24.74 -22.66 10.07
CA ALA A 175 24.33 -22.33 8.71
C ALA A 175 23.52 -21.02 8.65
N ALA A 176 22.59 -20.80 9.58
CA ALA A 176 21.81 -19.57 9.68
C ALA A 176 22.70 -18.34 9.91
N LYS A 177 23.72 -18.43 10.79
CA LYS A 177 24.68 -17.33 11.01
C LYS A 177 25.52 -17.02 9.78
N ARG A 178 25.81 -18.02 8.93
CA ARG A 178 26.60 -17.86 7.71
C ARG A 178 25.78 -17.33 6.53
N VAL A 179 24.57 -17.87 6.34
CA VAL A 179 23.72 -17.59 5.16
C VAL A 179 22.73 -16.45 5.44
N GLY A 180 22.30 -16.27 6.69
CA GLY A 180 21.38 -15.22 7.11
C GLY A 180 21.79 -13.80 6.68
N PRO A 181 23.06 -13.38 6.86
CA PRO A 181 23.50 -12.05 6.44
C PRO A 181 23.31 -11.76 4.94
N PHE A 182 23.38 -12.79 4.08
CA PHE A 182 23.13 -12.63 2.65
C PHE A 182 21.69 -12.20 2.37
N PHE A 183 20.70 -12.81 3.04
CA PHE A 183 19.30 -12.44 2.87
C PHE A 183 19.02 -11.02 3.35
N VAL A 184 19.61 -10.62 4.48
CA VAL A 184 19.51 -9.23 4.97
C VAL A 184 20.15 -8.25 3.98
N GLY A 185 21.34 -8.57 3.48
CA GLY A 185 22.03 -7.77 2.47
C GLY A 185 21.23 -7.65 1.16
N LEU A 186 20.58 -8.72 0.71
CA LEU A 186 19.70 -8.72 -0.46
C LEU A 186 18.51 -7.77 -0.27
N VAL A 187 17.88 -7.78 0.91
CA VAL A 187 16.76 -6.85 1.21
C VAL A 187 17.25 -5.40 1.17
N LEU A 188 18.38 -5.09 1.82
CA LEU A 188 18.96 -3.74 1.80
C LEU A 188 19.37 -3.29 0.41
N PHE A 189 19.91 -4.21 -0.41
CA PHE A 189 20.21 -3.94 -1.81
C PHE A 189 18.94 -3.59 -2.58
N VAL A 190 17.89 -4.42 -2.51
CA VAL A 190 16.63 -4.13 -3.22
C VAL A 190 16.04 -2.78 -2.81
N ILE A 191 16.03 -2.45 -1.52
CA ILE A 191 15.54 -1.15 -1.04
C ILE A 191 16.42 0.00 -1.53
N GLY A 192 17.74 -0.18 -1.60
CA GLY A 192 18.68 0.85 -2.06
C GLY A 192 18.62 1.15 -3.57
N PHE A 193 18.01 0.28 -4.37
CA PHE A 193 17.85 0.44 -5.81
C PHE A 193 16.40 0.74 -6.25
N ALA A 194 15.45 0.86 -5.29
CA ALA A 194 14.06 1.22 -5.52
C ALA A 194 13.86 2.75 -5.43
#